data_AF-A0A1V0TLY5-F1
#
_entry.id   AF-A0A1V0TLY5-F1
#
_cell.length_a   1.000
_cell.length_b   1.000
_cell.length_c   1.000
_cell.angle_alpha   90.00
_cell.angle_beta   90.00
_cell.angle_gamma   90.00
#
_symmetry.space_group_name_H-M   'P 1'
#
loop_
_entity.id
_entity.type
_entity.pdbx_description
1 polymer ?
#
loop_
_entity_poly.entity_id
_entity_poly.type
_entity_poly.pdbx_seq_one_letter_code
_entity_poly.pdbx_strand_id
1 'polypeptide(L)'
;MTTEYIRYRIADPERRAAFEKAYAAAAEQLDAAPECLGYDLAQGVEEPERYILRIEWTSVEDHLKGFRGGPLFGDFLDRVRPYIDDIEEMKHYARTAVASAPRAATLYEAVGGIGALRRLSDTFYAAVLADPVLAPVFAHFTPEHREHVAVWLAEVFGGPADFTATAGGHQGLLRAHLGLAVTDEQRLRWLELMSGAVDRELPPDPALRRRVMEYFDWGTRIAQDVSRQPDGADLGEPGATPRWGWEKDGGNETA
;
A
#
# COMPACT_ATOMS: atom_id res chain seq x y z
N MET A 1 9.12 16.78 16.99
CA MET A 1 8.40 17.08 15.74
C MET A 1 7.24 17.99 16.05
N THR A 2 7.13 19.10 15.32
CA THR A 2 6.05 20.08 15.46
C THR A 2 5.54 20.43 14.07
N THR A 3 4.24 20.65 13.94
CA THR A 3 3.64 21.05 12.66
C THR A 3 3.33 22.54 12.70
N GLU A 4 3.77 23.29 11.70
CA GLU A 4 3.34 24.66 11.46
C GLU A 4 2.19 24.67 10.48
N TYR A 5 1.12 25.39 10.82
CA TYR A 5 0.05 25.72 9.89
C TYR A 5 0.07 27.20 9.60
N ILE A 6 0.09 27.53 8.30
CA ILE A 6 -0.06 28.89 7.81
C ILE A 6 -1.32 28.94 6.96
N ARG A 7 -2.27 29.76 7.38
CA ARG A 7 -3.53 29.97 6.66
C ARG A 7 -3.44 31.25 5.86
N TYR A 8 -3.71 31.15 4.58
CA TYR A 8 -3.77 32.29 3.67
C TYR A 8 -5.19 32.52 3.18
N ARG A 9 -5.51 33.79 2.91
CA ARG A 9 -6.65 34.19 2.11
C ARG A 9 -6.19 34.99 0.88
N ILE A 10 -6.00 34.30 -0.24
CA ILE A 10 -5.66 34.90 -1.52
C ILE A 10 -6.95 35.31 -2.25
N ALA A 11 -7.48 36.47 -1.84
CA ALA A 11 -8.79 36.96 -2.30
C ALA A 11 -8.85 37.10 -3.82
N ASP A 12 -7.82 37.69 -4.43
CA ASP A 12 -7.71 37.90 -5.87
C ASP A 12 -7.44 36.58 -6.61
N PRO A 13 -8.38 36.11 -7.47
CA PRO A 13 -8.21 34.90 -8.25
C PRO A 13 -6.98 34.90 -9.17
N GLU A 14 -6.59 36.06 -9.71
CA GLU A 14 -5.47 36.16 -10.66
C GLU A 14 -4.12 35.93 -9.97
N ARG A 15 -4.05 36.19 -8.65
CA ARG A 15 -2.84 35.98 -7.84
C ARG A 15 -2.63 34.53 -7.40
N ARG A 16 -3.67 33.68 -7.44
CA ARG A 16 -3.64 32.31 -6.87
C ARG A 16 -2.63 31.38 -7.56
N ALA A 17 -2.64 31.37 -8.90
CA ALA A 17 -1.66 30.57 -9.65
C ALA A 17 -0.21 31.06 -9.44
N ALA A 18 -0.02 32.37 -9.23
CA ALA A 18 1.29 32.93 -8.90
C ALA A 18 1.72 32.55 -7.47
N PHE A 19 0.78 32.49 -6.53
CA PHE A 19 1.01 32.06 -5.16
C PHE A 19 1.49 30.60 -5.09
N GLU A 20 0.81 29.70 -5.79
CA GLU A 20 1.22 28.30 -5.90
C GLU A 20 2.62 28.17 -6.53
N LYS A 21 2.90 28.92 -7.60
CA LYS A 21 4.23 28.94 -8.22
C LYS A 21 5.32 29.49 -7.30
N ALA A 22 5.00 30.51 -6.50
CA ALA A 22 5.94 31.07 -5.53
C ALA A 22 6.35 30.01 -4.48
N TYR A 23 5.38 29.25 -3.97
CA TYR A 23 5.66 28.15 -3.05
C TYR A 23 6.36 26.96 -3.72
N ALA A 24 5.99 26.62 -4.95
CA ALA A 24 6.69 25.59 -5.73
C ALA A 24 8.17 25.97 -5.97
N ALA A 25 8.47 27.26 -6.08
CA ALA A 25 9.85 27.73 -6.20
C ALA A 25 10.57 27.81 -4.84
N ALA A 26 9.84 28.08 -3.76
CA ALA A 26 10.36 28.14 -2.39
C ALA A 26 10.60 26.75 -1.78
N ALA A 27 9.97 25.72 -2.35
CA ALA A 27 10.17 24.30 -2.05
C ALA A 27 11.66 23.92 -1.97
N GLU A 28 12.50 24.43 -2.88
CA GLU A 28 13.94 24.14 -2.91
C GLU A 28 14.64 24.47 -1.58
N GLN A 29 14.25 25.57 -0.93
CA GLN A 29 14.82 25.96 0.35
C GLN A 29 14.30 25.09 1.50
N LEU A 30 13.04 24.63 1.42
CA LEU A 30 12.47 23.70 2.40
C LEU A 30 13.08 22.30 2.26
N ASP A 31 13.25 21.80 1.03
CA ASP A 31 13.87 20.50 0.75
C ASP A 31 15.35 20.44 1.17
N ALA A 32 16.07 21.56 1.06
CA ALA A 32 17.46 21.67 1.48
C ALA A 32 17.65 21.80 3.00
N ALA A 33 16.59 22.14 3.75
CA ALA A 33 16.67 22.39 5.18
C ALA A 33 16.58 21.08 5.99
N PRO A 34 17.64 20.67 6.72
CA PRO A 34 17.61 19.43 7.49
C PRO A 34 16.58 19.45 8.64
N GLU A 35 16.14 20.62 9.06
CA GLU A 35 15.09 20.80 10.07
C GLU A 35 13.67 20.59 9.52
N CYS A 36 13.49 20.66 8.19
CA CYS A 36 12.23 20.46 7.50
C CYS A 36 12.03 18.97 7.19
N LEU A 37 10.97 18.38 7.72
CA LEU A 37 10.65 16.95 7.56
C LEU A 37 9.65 16.69 6.43
N GLY A 38 8.93 17.71 6.00
CA GLY A 38 7.95 17.63 4.92
C GLY A 38 6.98 18.80 4.93
N TYR A 39 6.28 19.02 3.83
CA TYR A 39 5.29 20.09 3.72
C TYR A 39 4.25 19.78 2.64
N ASP A 40 3.10 20.45 2.72
CA ASP A 40 2.08 20.46 1.66
C ASP A 40 1.33 21.79 1.66
N LEU A 41 0.94 22.25 0.47
CA LEU A 41 0.08 23.41 0.27
C LEU A 41 -1.27 22.94 -0.28
N ALA A 42 -2.32 23.07 0.53
CA ALA A 42 -3.67 22.67 0.16
C ALA A 42 -4.54 23.89 -0.15
N GLN A 43 -5.26 23.86 -1.27
CA GLN A 43 -6.31 24.82 -1.60
C GLN A 43 -7.66 24.32 -1.09
N GLY A 44 -8.48 25.22 -0.54
CA GLY A 44 -9.86 24.94 -0.20
C GLY A 44 -10.70 24.61 -1.44
N VAL A 45 -11.36 23.46 -1.45
CA VAL A 45 -12.29 23.10 -2.54
C VAL A 45 -13.60 23.90 -2.43
N GLU A 46 -14.08 24.12 -1.21
CA GLU A 46 -15.31 24.87 -0.93
C GLU A 46 -15.09 26.39 -0.86
N GLU A 47 -13.88 26.81 -0.48
CA GLU A 47 -13.45 28.21 -0.39
C GLU A 47 -12.13 28.38 -1.17
N PRO A 48 -12.17 28.56 -2.51
CA PRO A 48 -10.98 28.54 -3.37
C PRO A 48 -9.97 29.67 -3.14
N GLU A 49 -10.34 30.72 -2.40
CA GLU A 49 -9.42 31.76 -1.94
C GLU A 49 -8.58 31.35 -0.73
N ARG A 50 -8.94 30.26 -0.04
CA ARG A 50 -8.25 29.82 1.18
C ARG A 50 -7.20 28.77 0.86
N TYR A 51 -6.03 28.95 1.45
CA TYR A 51 -4.96 27.96 1.40
C TYR A 51 -4.46 27.64 2.80
N ILE A 52 -4.03 26.39 2.99
CA ILE A 52 -3.35 25.95 4.19
C ILE A 52 -2.00 25.39 3.76
N LEU A 53 -0.93 26.04 4.18
CA LEU A 53 0.41 25.48 4.14
C LEU A 53 0.68 24.74 5.44
N ARG A 54 1.01 23.47 5.35
CA ARG A 54 1.46 22.64 6.47
C ARG A 54 2.94 22.37 6.29
N ILE A 55 3.76 22.65 7.32
CA ILE A 55 5.18 22.28 7.34
C ILE A 55 5.47 21.48 8.60
N GLU A 56 6.14 20.35 8.46
CA GLU A 56 6.62 19.52 9.56
C GLU A 56 8.06 19.88 9.86
N TRP A 57 8.32 20.27 11.10
CA TRP A 57 9.65 20.65 11.59
C TRP A 57 10.12 19.64 12.64
N THR A 58 11.44 19.46 12.76
CA THR A 58 12.05 18.67 13.85
C THR A 58 11.62 19.21 15.22
N SER A 59 11.64 20.53 15.41
CA SER A 59 11.09 21.23 16.57
C SER A 59 10.76 22.71 16.26
N VAL A 60 10.08 23.40 17.19
CA VAL A 60 9.86 24.86 17.10
C VAL A 60 11.18 25.62 17.11
N GLU A 61 12.13 25.19 17.96
CA GLU A 61 13.42 25.84 18.08
C GLU A 61 14.23 25.72 16.79
N ASP A 62 14.27 24.53 16.20
CA ASP A 62 14.98 24.26 14.94
C ASP A 62 14.40 25.07 13.78
N HIS A 63 13.08 25.21 13.72
CA HIS A 63 12.45 26.12 12.75
C HIS A 63 12.87 27.58 12.98
N LEU A 64 12.74 28.08 14.22
CA LEU A 64 12.94 29.51 14.50
C LEU A 64 14.41 29.94 14.47
N LYS A 65 15.33 29.09 14.92
CA LYS A 65 16.76 29.40 14.98
C LYS A 65 17.56 28.77 13.84
N GLY A 66 17.20 27.56 13.43
CA GLY A 66 17.84 26.83 12.33
C GLY A 66 17.40 27.37 10.99
N PHE A 67 16.15 27.10 10.57
CA PHE A 67 15.68 27.53 9.26
C PHE A 67 15.57 29.06 9.16
N ARG A 68 14.72 29.70 9.98
CA ARG A 68 14.46 31.16 9.91
C ARG A 68 15.68 32.02 10.23
N GLY A 69 16.59 31.52 11.07
CA GLY A 69 17.86 32.17 11.38
C GLY A 69 19.00 31.82 10.42
N GLY A 70 18.77 30.85 9.53
CA GLY A 70 19.77 30.25 8.68
C GLY A 70 19.86 30.88 7.28
N PRO A 71 20.80 30.39 6.47
CA PRO A 71 21.10 30.96 5.16
C PRO A 71 19.98 30.73 4.12
N LEU A 72 19.15 29.70 4.30
CA LEU A 72 18.08 29.34 3.36
C LEU A 72 16.85 30.27 3.46
N PHE A 73 16.64 30.92 4.59
CA PHE A 73 15.42 31.70 4.84
C PHE A 73 15.31 32.97 3.99
N GLY A 74 16.43 33.60 3.63
CA GLY A 74 16.41 34.81 2.81
C GLY A 74 15.75 34.57 1.45
N ASP A 75 16.23 33.57 0.71
CA ASP A 75 15.70 33.20 -0.60
C ASP A 75 14.26 32.68 -0.50
N PHE A 76 13.95 31.91 0.55
CA PHE A 76 12.57 31.48 0.82
C PHE A 76 11.64 32.68 1.02
N LEU A 77 12.03 33.61 1.89
CA LEU A 77 11.26 34.80 2.22
C LEU A 77 11.03 35.65 0.97
N ASP A 78 12.05 35.85 0.14
CA ASP A 78 11.94 36.67 -1.07
C ASP A 78 10.88 36.15 -2.05
N ARG A 79 10.70 34.82 -2.13
CA ARG A 79 9.67 34.21 -2.98
C ARG A 79 8.26 34.41 -2.42
N VAL A 80 8.08 34.30 -1.10
CA VAL A 80 6.74 34.32 -0.47
C VAL A 80 6.33 35.68 0.08
N ARG A 81 7.27 36.64 0.16
CA ARG A 81 7.06 38.01 0.66
C ARG A 81 5.81 38.70 0.10
N PRO A 82 5.48 38.58 -1.20
CA PRO A 82 4.28 39.23 -1.76
C PRO A 82 2.94 38.78 -1.15
N TYR A 83 2.93 37.73 -0.33
CA TYR A 83 1.73 37.12 0.23
C TYR A 83 1.66 37.18 1.76
N ILE A 84 2.60 37.87 2.42
CA ILE A 84 2.64 37.96 3.88
C ILE A 84 1.38 38.64 4.44
N ASP A 85 0.88 39.67 3.76
CA ASP A 85 -0.32 40.39 4.19
C ASP A 85 -1.61 39.58 4.00
N ASP A 86 -1.55 38.48 3.24
CA ASP A 86 -2.67 37.56 3.03
C ASP A 86 -2.72 36.45 4.12
N ILE A 87 -1.81 36.46 5.10
CA ILE A 87 -1.74 35.46 6.18
C ILE A 87 -2.78 35.75 7.26
N GLU A 88 -3.73 34.83 7.44
CA GLU A 88 -4.73 34.88 8.51
C GLU A 88 -4.23 34.17 9.79
N GLU A 89 -3.33 33.21 9.66
CA GLU A 89 -2.76 32.45 10.78
C GLU A 89 -1.36 31.93 10.44
N MET A 90 -0.45 31.94 11.41
CA MET A 90 0.86 31.27 11.35
C MET A 90 1.21 30.78 12.76
N LYS A 91 1.03 29.48 13.02
CA LYS A 91 1.16 28.90 14.36
C LYS A 91 1.73 27.48 14.32
N HIS A 92 2.43 27.13 15.40
CA HIS A 92 2.97 25.80 15.65
C HIS A 92 2.02 24.97 16.52
N TYR A 93 1.85 23.70 16.16
CA TYR A 93 0.95 22.75 16.79
C TYR A 93 1.66 21.42 17.07
N ALA A 94 1.42 20.87 18.25
CA ALA A 94 1.85 19.51 18.58
C ALA A 94 0.84 18.49 18.06
N ARG A 95 1.32 17.40 17.45
CA ARG A 95 0.48 16.26 17.07
C ARG A 95 -0.03 15.56 18.33
N THR A 96 -1.34 15.34 18.41
CA THR A 96 -1.95 14.58 19.52
C THR A 96 -1.93 13.08 19.24
N ALA A 97 -2.40 12.28 20.19
CA ALA A 97 -2.56 10.84 20.00
C ALA A 97 -3.66 10.47 18.98
N VAL A 98 -4.53 11.41 18.61
CA VAL A 98 -5.59 11.18 17.61
C VAL A 98 -5.00 11.34 16.22
N ALA A 99 -4.43 10.26 15.71
CA ALA A 99 -3.93 10.19 14.34
C ALA A 99 -3.93 8.74 13.83
N SER A 100 -4.14 8.54 12.54
CA SER A 100 -3.87 7.25 11.91
C SER A 100 -2.36 7.04 11.76
N ALA A 101 -1.94 5.78 11.83
CA ALA A 101 -0.64 5.41 11.30
C ALA A 101 -0.67 5.57 9.78
N PRO A 102 0.44 5.98 9.13
CA PRO A 102 0.53 5.93 7.69
C PRO A 102 0.28 4.49 7.23
N ARG A 103 -0.60 4.33 6.25
CA ARG A 103 -0.84 3.03 5.62
C ARG A 103 0.42 2.67 4.83
N ALA A 104 0.90 1.44 4.97
CA ALA A 104 2.01 0.95 4.15
C ALA A 104 1.68 1.09 2.66
N ALA A 105 2.68 1.35 1.82
CA ALA A 105 2.46 1.60 0.40
C ALA A 105 1.94 0.35 -0.31
N THR A 106 2.45 -0.82 0.08
CA THR A 106 2.07 -2.12 -0.49
C THR A 106 1.40 -3.03 0.54
N LEU A 107 0.63 -4.02 0.07
CA LEU A 107 0.14 -5.08 0.94
C LEU A 107 1.29 -5.93 1.47
N TYR A 108 2.36 -6.11 0.70
CA TYR A 108 3.55 -6.87 1.09
C TYR A 108 4.20 -6.29 2.35
N GLU A 109 4.39 -4.98 2.40
CA GLU A 109 4.86 -4.28 3.60
C GLU A 109 3.84 -4.40 4.74
N ALA A 110 2.56 -4.20 4.44
CA ALA A 110 1.48 -4.25 5.42
C ALA A 110 1.35 -5.60 6.13
N VAL A 111 1.52 -6.72 5.41
CA VAL A 111 1.49 -8.07 5.99
C VAL A 111 2.75 -8.40 6.80
N GLY A 112 3.82 -7.61 6.67
CA GLY A 112 5.11 -7.86 7.33
C GLY A 112 6.13 -8.60 6.47
N GLY A 113 6.00 -8.51 5.14
CA GLY A 113 6.93 -9.04 4.15
C GLY A 113 6.97 -10.57 4.05
N ILE A 114 7.99 -11.09 3.38
CA ILE A 114 8.13 -12.53 3.08
C ILE A 114 8.15 -13.39 4.34
N GLY A 115 8.70 -12.88 5.45
CA GLY A 115 8.74 -13.61 6.72
C GLY A 115 7.34 -13.89 7.26
N ALA A 116 6.40 -12.95 7.13
CA ALA A 116 5.01 -13.16 7.52
C ALA A 116 4.27 -14.10 6.57
N LEU A 117 4.51 -13.98 5.26
CA LEU A 117 3.90 -14.84 4.25
C LEU A 117 4.35 -16.30 4.35
N ARG A 118 5.62 -16.55 4.71
CA ARG A 118 6.11 -17.91 5.01
C ARG A 118 5.40 -18.52 6.21
N ARG A 119 5.25 -17.77 7.31
CA ARG A 119 4.49 -18.25 8.49
C ARG A 119 3.01 -18.48 8.18
N LEU A 120 2.40 -17.60 7.39
CA LEU A 120 1.03 -17.77 6.90
C LEU A 120 0.90 -19.08 6.11
N SER A 121 1.79 -19.30 5.14
CA SER A 121 1.84 -20.52 4.32
C SER A 121 2.03 -21.77 5.18
N ASP A 122 2.98 -21.75 6.13
CA ASP A 122 3.23 -22.87 7.03
C ASP A 122 2.02 -23.22 7.89
N THR A 123 1.39 -22.21 8.50
CA THR A 123 0.19 -22.37 9.32
C THR A 123 -0.96 -22.93 8.51
N PHE A 124 -1.16 -22.38 7.31
CA PHE A 124 -2.20 -22.80 6.40
C PHE A 124 -2.02 -24.27 5.97
N TYR A 125 -0.84 -24.64 5.47
CA TYR A 125 -0.60 -26.00 4.99
C TYR A 125 -0.54 -27.04 6.11
N ALA A 126 -0.14 -26.66 7.33
CA ALA A 126 -0.28 -27.53 8.49
C ALA A 126 -1.76 -27.89 8.74
N ALA A 127 -2.67 -26.93 8.58
CA ALA A 127 -4.10 -27.17 8.73
C ALA A 127 -4.68 -27.97 7.55
N VAL A 128 -4.33 -27.62 6.30
CA VAL A 128 -4.79 -28.30 5.08
C VAL A 128 -4.43 -29.79 5.09
N LEU A 129 -3.19 -30.14 5.43
CA LEU A 129 -2.73 -31.53 5.42
C LEU A 129 -3.38 -32.39 6.53
N ALA A 130 -3.90 -31.75 7.58
CA ALA A 130 -4.65 -32.42 8.64
C ALA A 130 -6.17 -32.49 8.36
N ASP A 131 -6.65 -31.80 7.33
CA ASP A 131 -8.07 -31.68 7.04
C ASP A 131 -8.56 -32.80 6.10
N PRO A 132 -9.59 -33.57 6.47
CA PRO A 132 -10.03 -34.72 5.67
C PRO A 132 -10.63 -34.34 4.31
N VAL A 133 -11.13 -33.12 4.13
CA VAL A 133 -11.71 -32.65 2.87
C VAL A 133 -10.61 -32.24 1.89
N LEU A 134 -9.57 -31.59 2.39
CA LEU A 134 -8.50 -31.01 1.56
C LEU A 134 -7.29 -31.92 1.41
N ALA A 135 -6.94 -32.73 2.40
CA ALA A 135 -5.76 -33.62 2.34
C ALA A 135 -5.70 -34.47 1.06
N PRO A 136 -6.82 -35.02 0.51
CA PRO A 136 -6.79 -35.73 -0.76
C PRO A 136 -6.35 -34.89 -1.97
N VAL A 137 -6.71 -33.60 -2.01
CA VAL A 137 -6.30 -32.67 -3.08
C VAL A 137 -4.78 -32.47 -3.06
N PHE A 138 -4.19 -32.54 -1.87
CA PHE A 138 -2.77 -32.32 -1.62
C PHE A 138 -1.99 -33.63 -1.42
N ALA A 139 -2.47 -34.76 -1.96
CA ALA A 139 -1.82 -36.07 -1.79
C ALA A 139 -0.37 -36.13 -2.32
N HIS A 140 -0.02 -35.27 -3.28
CA HIS A 140 1.33 -35.13 -3.85
C HIS A 140 2.08 -33.88 -3.35
N PHE A 141 1.65 -33.32 -2.21
CA PHE A 141 2.27 -32.15 -1.61
C PHE A 141 3.77 -32.38 -1.34
N THR A 142 4.58 -31.39 -1.68
CA THR A 142 6.00 -31.33 -1.31
C THR A 142 6.27 -30.14 -0.39
N PRO A 143 7.26 -30.20 0.51
CA PRO A 143 7.61 -29.07 1.37
C PRO A 143 7.86 -27.76 0.62
N GLU A 144 8.43 -27.83 -0.58
CA GLU A 144 8.72 -26.68 -1.45
C GLU A 144 7.45 -25.90 -1.84
N HIS A 145 6.29 -26.55 -1.85
CA HIS A 145 5.02 -25.92 -2.16
C HIS A 145 4.68 -24.77 -1.20
N ARG A 146 5.07 -24.87 0.08
CA ARG A 146 4.89 -23.77 1.05
C ARG A 146 5.65 -22.52 0.64
N GLU A 147 6.88 -22.70 0.18
CA GLU A 147 7.74 -21.60 -0.24
C GLU A 147 7.20 -20.97 -1.52
N HIS A 148 6.79 -21.78 -2.50
CA HIS A 148 6.19 -21.28 -3.74
C HIS A 148 4.96 -20.40 -3.49
N VAL A 149 4.09 -20.79 -2.55
CA VAL A 149 2.91 -19.97 -2.19
C VAL A 149 3.32 -18.67 -1.50
N ALA A 150 4.29 -18.70 -0.58
CA ALA A 150 4.76 -17.49 0.09
C ALA A 150 5.38 -16.49 -0.92
N VAL A 151 6.18 -16.99 -1.86
CA VAL A 151 6.82 -16.18 -2.90
C VAL A 151 5.79 -15.65 -3.91
N TRP A 152 4.80 -16.47 -4.29
CA TRP A 152 3.68 -16.04 -5.12
C TRP A 152 2.92 -14.86 -4.47
N LEU A 153 2.53 -15.02 -3.20
CA LEU A 153 1.83 -13.97 -2.47
C LEU A 153 2.68 -12.70 -2.29
N ALA A 154 4.00 -12.86 -2.13
CA ALA A 154 4.90 -11.72 -2.04
C ALA A 154 4.85 -10.89 -3.32
N GLU A 155 4.91 -11.54 -4.48
CA GLU A 155 4.81 -10.87 -5.77
C GLU A 155 3.45 -10.19 -5.94
N VAL A 156 2.35 -10.92 -5.73
CA VAL A 156 0.99 -10.38 -5.87
C VAL A 156 0.79 -9.15 -4.99
N PHE A 157 1.26 -9.16 -3.75
CA PHE A 157 1.07 -8.06 -2.79
C PHE A 157 2.03 -6.87 -2.97
N GLY A 158 2.79 -6.84 -4.08
CA GLY A 158 3.66 -5.72 -4.43
C GLY A 158 5.11 -5.86 -3.97
N GLY A 159 5.51 -7.06 -3.55
CA GLY A 159 6.90 -7.43 -3.26
C GLY A 159 7.67 -7.90 -4.50
N PRO A 160 8.86 -8.52 -4.28
CA PRO A 160 9.74 -9.01 -5.35
C PRO A 160 9.03 -9.97 -6.32
N ALA A 161 9.43 -9.94 -7.60
CA ALA A 161 8.85 -10.76 -8.67
C ALA A 161 9.51 -12.14 -8.82
N ASP A 162 9.89 -12.74 -7.69
CA ASP A 162 10.69 -13.96 -7.66
C ASP A 162 9.89 -15.17 -8.19
N PHE A 163 8.57 -15.21 -7.98
CA PHE A 163 7.75 -16.30 -8.48
C PHE A 163 7.72 -16.30 -10.00
N THR A 164 7.53 -15.13 -10.63
CA THR A 164 7.61 -15.01 -12.07
C THR A 164 8.97 -15.44 -12.60
N ALA A 165 10.05 -15.03 -11.92
CA ALA A 165 11.42 -15.36 -12.34
C ALA A 165 11.74 -16.86 -12.25
N THR A 166 11.22 -17.58 -11.25
CA THR A 166 11.63 -18.98 -10.99
C THR A 166 10.57 -20.03 -11.32
N ALA A 167 9.28 -19.65 -11.35
CA ALA A 167 8.15 -20.56 -11.47
C ALA A 167 7.19 -20.22 -12.63
N GLY A 168 7.52 -19.24 -13.47
CA GLY A 168 6.77 -18.96 -14.71
C GLY A 168 5.51 -18.10 -14.52
N GLY A 169 5.40 -17.40 -13.39
CA GLY A 169 4.40 -16.35 -13.19
C GLY A 169 2.96 -16.87 -13.21
N HIS A 170 2.03 -16.03 -13.68
CA HIS A 170 0.60 -16.38 -13.72
C HIS A 170 0.34 -17.74 -14.41
N GLN A 171 0.97 -18.00 -15.55
CA GLN A 171 0.80 -19.26 -16.27
C GLN A 171 1.28 -20.47 -15.46
N GLY A 172 2.41 -20.33 -14.75
CA GLY A 172 2.93 -21.37 -13.86
C GLY A 172 1.96 -21.71 -12.72
N LEU A 173 1.36 -20.70 -12.10
CA LEU A 173 0.33 -20.90 -11.07
C LEU A 173 -0.87 -21.66 -11.62
N LEU A 174 -1.44 -21.22 -12.75
CA LEU A 174 -2.67 -21.81 -13.28
C LEU A 174 -2.45 -23.27 -13.71
N ARG A 175 -1.30 -23.57 -14.33
CA ARG A 175 -0.93 -24.96 -14.68
C ARG A 175 -0.89 -25.88 -13.47
N ALA A 176 -0.43 -25.39 -12.31
CA ALA A 176 -0.39 -26.17 -11.08
C ALA A 176 -1.78 -26.57 -10.55
N HIS A 177 -2.86 -25.98 -11.08
CA HIS A 177 -4.23 -26.28 -10.69
C HIS A 177 -4.96 -27.22 -11.66
N LEU A 178 -4.44 -27.46 -12.87
CA LEU A 178 -5.08 -28.31 -13.88
C LEU A 178 -5.34 -29.73 -13.37
N GLY A 179 -6.46 -30.31 -13.77
CA GLY A 179 -6.81 -31.70 -13.47
C GLY A 179 -7.17 -31.99 -12.01
N LEU A 180 -7.11 -31.01 -11.10
CA LEU A 180 -7.42 -31.22 -9.68
C LEU A 180 -8.93 -31.36 -9.39
N ALA A 181 -9.79 -30.91 -10.31
CA ALA A 181 -11.25 -30.97 -10.20
C ALA A 181 -11.78 -30.46 -8.84
N VAL A 182 -11.32 -29.29 -8.41
CA VAL A 182 -11.64 -28.70 -7.09
C VAL A 182 -13.15 -28.45 -6.98
N THR A 183 -13.75 -29.02 -5.95
CA THR A 183 -15.19 -28.90 -5.65
C THR A 183 -15.51 -27.62 -4.86
N ASP A 184 -16.78 -27.24 -4.82
CA ASP A 184 -17.24 -26.08 -4.03
C ASP A 184 -16.98 -26.28 -2.53
N GLU A 185 -17.17 -27.51 -2.03
CA GLU A 185 -16.87 -27.88 -0.64
C GLU A 185 -15.39 -27.68 -0.32
N GLN A 186 -14.49 -28.15 -1.19
CA GLN A 186 -13.06 -27.97 -1.04
C GLN A 186 -12.67 -26.48 -1.09
N ARG A 187 -13.21 -25.71 -2.04
CA ARG A 187 -12.94 -24.27 -2.12
C ARG A 187 -13.37 -23.53 -0.85
N LEU A 188 -14.58 -23.79 -0.36
CA LEU A 188 -15.08 -23.17 0.87
C LEU A 188 -14.21 -23.56 2.06
N ARG A 189 -13.88 -24.85 2.19
CA ARG A 189 -13.03 -25.33 3.28
C ARG A 189 -11.63 -24.72 3.25
N TRP A 190 -11.07 -24.53 2.06
CA TRP A 190 -9.79 -23.85 1.86
C TRP A 190 -9.85 -22.41 2.39
N LEU A 191 -10.90 -21.66 2.06
CA LEU A 191 -11.09 -20.27 2.50
C LEU A 191 -11.26 -20.17 4.03
N GLU A 192 -11.97 -21.11 4.65
CA GLU A 192 -12.10 -21.18 6.11
C GLU A 192 -10.75 -21.37 6.80
N LEU A 193 -9.94 -22.33 6.34
CA LEU A 193 -8.62 -22.58 6.92
C LEU A 193 -7.66 -21.41 6.68
N MET A 194 -7.71 -20.79 5.50
CA MET A 194 -6.91 -19.60 5.20
C MET A 194 -7.32 -18.42 6.07
N SER A 195 -8.61 -18.21 6.31
CA SER A 195 -9.09 -17.16 7.24
C SER A 195 -8.52 -17.37 8.63
N GLY A 196 -8.52 -18.60 9.14
CA GLY A 196 -7.90 -18.92 10.44
C GLY A 196 -6.40 -18.66 10.48
N ALA A 197 -5.68 -18.97 9.38
CA ALA A 197 -4.25 -18.69 9.27
C ALA A 197 -3.97 -17.17 9.20
N VAL A 198 -4.77 -16.41 8.44
CA VAL A 198 -4.72 -14.95 8.38
C VAL A 198 -4.94 -14.32 9.75
N ASP A 199 -5.93 -14.81 10.49
CA ASP A 199 -6.24 -14.26 11.81
C ASP A 199 -5.13 -14.47 12.84
N ARG A 200 -4.39 -15.57 12.68
CA ARG A 200 -3.28 -15.94 13.55
C ARG A 200 -1.98 -15.22 13.19
N GLU A 201 -1.64 -15.13 11.90
CA GLU A 201 -0.29 -14.75 11.46
C GLU A 201 -0.17 -13.31 10.98
N LEU A 202 -1.27 -12.67 10.52
CA LEU A 202 -1.24 -11.30 10.02
C LEU A 202 -1.56 -10.26 11.11
N PRO A 203 -1.09 -9.01 10.98
CA PRO A 203 -1.43 -7.94 11.91
C PRO A 203 -2.93 -7.82 12.17
N PRO A 204 -3.37 -7.44 13.38
CA PRO A 204 -4.78 -7.29 13.74
C PRO A 204 -5.38 -5.99 13.17
N ASP A 205 -5.14 -5.74 11.88
CA ASP A 205 -5.73 -4.65 11.10
C ASP A 205 -6.92 -5.22 10.29
N PRO A 206 -8.17 -4.85 10.63
CA PRO A 206 -9.36 -5.34 9.92
C PRO A 206 -9.39 -4.98 8.43
N ALA A 207 -8.81 -3.83 8.03
CA ALA A 207 -8.76 -3.44 6.63
C ALA A 207 -7.75 -4.27 5.84
N LEU A 208 -6.60 -4.57 6.45
CA LEU A 208 -5.59 -5.47 5.88
C LEU A 208 -6.14 -6.88 5.69
N ARG A 209 -6.66 -7.49 6.77
CA ARG A 209 -7.17 -8.87 6.74
C ARG A 209 -8.29 -9.04 5.73
N ARG A 210 -9.23 -8.07 5.68
CA ARG A 210 -10.28 -8.05 4.66
C ARG A 210 -9.69 -8.02 3.26
N ARG A 211 -8.69 -7.16 2.99
CA ARG A 211 -8.13 -7.03 1.63
C ARG A 211 -7.39 -8.29 1.18
N VAL A 212 -6.71 -8.96 2.10
CA VAL A 212 -6.08 -10.26 1.86
C VAL A 212 -7.13 -11.34 1.57
N MET A 213 -8.22 -11.39 2.34
CA MET A 213 -9.30 -12.37 2.09
C MET A 213 -10.06 -12.11 0.78
N GLU A 214 -10.24 -10.84 0.38
CA GLU A 214 -10.80 -10.48 -0.93
C GLU A 214 -9.94 -11.04 -2.08
N TYR A 215 -8.61 -11.00 -1.97
CA TYR A 215 -7.70 -11.61 -2.95
C TYR A 215 -7.89 -13.13 -3.03
N PHE A 216 -7.92 -13.80 -1.89
CA PHE A 216 -8.08 -15.25 -1.85
C PHE A 216 -9.43 -15.70 -2.38
N ASP A 217 -10.51 -14.99 -2.07
CA ASP A 217 -11.82 -15.28 -2.62
C ASP A 217 -11.83 -15.17 -4.16
N TRP A 218 -11.23 -14.10 -4.72
CA TRP A 218 -11.07 -13.92 -6.15
C TRP A 218 -10.21 -15.02 -6.79
N GLY A 219 -8.99 -15.23 -6.29
CA GLY A 219 -8.02 -16.16 -6.87
C GLY A 219 -8.48 -17.62 -6.81
N THR A 220 -9.18 -18.01 -5.74
CA THR A 220 -9.72 -19.37 -5.62
C THR A 220 -10.84 -19.68 -6.61
N ARG A 221 -11.60 -18.67 -7.09
CA ARG A 221 -12.59 -18.89 -8.17
C ARG A 221 -11.90 -19.26 -9.47
N ILE A 222 -10.86 -18.51 -9.84
CA ILE A 222 -10.05 -18.78 -11.04
C ILE A 222 -9.38 -20.15 -10.93
N ALA A 223 -8.74 -20.43 -9.80
CA ALA A 223 -8.10 -21.72 -9.55
C ALA A 223 -9.10 -22.89 -9.67
N GLN A 224 -10.32 -22.72 -9.13
CA GLN A 224 -11.37 -23.72 -9.24
C GLN A 224 -11.81 -23.94 -10.70
N ASP A 225 -12.05 -22.86 -11.45
CA ASP A 225 -12.46 -22.96 -12.85
C ASP A 225 -11.38 -23.64 -13.72
N VAL A 226 -10.11 -23.28 -13.52
CA VAL A 226 -8.97 -23.94 -14.19
C VAL A 226 -8.85 -25.40 -13.80
N SER A 227 -9.12 -25.76 -12.54
CA SER A 227 -8.96 -27.14 -12.07
C SER A 227 -9.90 -28.15 -12.73
N ARG A 228 -11.00 -27.68 -13.32
CA ARG A 228 -11.95 -28.52 -14.06
C ARG A 228 -11.43 -28.91 -15.45
N GLN A 229 -10.40 -28.23 -15.94
CA GLN A 229 -9.76 -28.56 -17.21
C GLN A 229 -8.81 -29.76 -17.02
N PRO A 230 -8.63 -30.60 -18.06
CA PRO A 230 -7.75 -31.75 -17.97
C PRO A 230 -6.28 -31.35 -17.76
N ASP A 231 -5.50 -32.27 -17.20
CA ASP A 231 -4.05 -32.09 -17.11
C ASP A 231 -3.45 -31.88 -18.51
N GLY A 232 -2.50 -30.93 -18.61
CA GLY A 232 -1.87 -30.53 -19.87
C GLY A 232 -2.74 -29.68 -20.82
N ALA A 233 -3.92 -29.20 -20.40
CA ALA A 233 -4.72 -28.27 -21.20
C ALA A 233 -3.94 -27.00 -21.58
N ASP A 234 -4.15 -26.51 -22.81
CA ASP A 234 -3.60 -25.23 -23.25
C ASP A 234 -4.45 -24.08 -22.70
N LEU A 235 -3.85 -23.31 -21.79
CA LEU A 235 -4.47 -22.14 -21.15
C LEU A 235 -4.32 -20.85 -21.97
N GLY A 236 -3.64 -20.91 -23.12
CA GLY A 236 -3.29 -19.72 -23.89
C GLY A 236 -2.37 -18.78 -23.11
N GLU A 237 -2.63 -17.47 -23.26
CA GLU A 237 -1.85 -16.39 -22.66
C GLU A 237 -2.68 -15.68 -21.57
N PRO A 238 -2.62 -16.12 -20.30
CA PRO A 238 -3.43 -15.59 -19.20
C PRO A 238 -2.99 -14.19 -18.71
N GLY A 239 -2.07 -13.53 -19.44
CA GLY A 239 -1.54 -12.22 -19.10
C GLY A 239 -0.51 -12.23 -17.97
N ALA A 240 -0.14 -11.02 -17.54
CA ALA A 240 0.88 -10.81 -16.51
C ALA A 240 0.42 -11.27 -15.12
N THR A 241 1.37 -11.52 -14.23
CA THR A 241 1.08 -11.82 -12.81
C THR A 241 0.25 -10.70 -12.17
N PRO A 242 -0.91 -11.03 -11.57
CA PRO A 242 -1.77 -10.04 -10.91
C PRO A 242 -1.01 -9.28 -9.83
N ARG A 243 -1.28 -7.99 -9.71
CA ARG A 243 -0.84 -7.15 -8.60
C ARG A 243 -2.07 -6.73 -7.79
N TRP A 244 -2.10 -7.08 -6.52
CA TRP A 244 -3.19 -6.80 -5.60
C TRP A 244 -2.75 -5.79 -4.55
N GLY A 245 -3.34 -4.60 -4.62
CA GLY A 245 -3.03 -3.48 -3.75
C GLY A 245 -4.20 -3.10 -2.82
N TRP A 246 -4.09 -1.91 -2.23
CA TRP A 246 -5.10 -1.36 -1.33
C TRP A 246 -6.33 -0.80 -2.04
N GLU A 247 -6.18 -0.43 -3.31
CA GLU A 247 -7.26 0.07 -4.16
C GLU A 247 -8.08 -1.10 -4.69
N LYS A 248 -9.39 -0.87 -4.85
CA LYS A 248 -10.30 -1.86 -5.44
C LYS A 248 -10.23 -1.88 -6.97
N ASP A 249 -9.82 -0.77 -7.57
CA ASP A 249 -9.92 -0.54 -9.01
C ASP A 249 -8.52 -0.22 -9.58
N GLY A 250 -7.87 -1.23 -10.16
CA GLY A 250 -6.51 -1.09 -10.67
C GLY A 250 -6.03 -2.28 -11.51
N GLY A 251 -6.88 -2.78 -12.42
CA GLY A 251 -6.39 -3.40 -13.65
C GLY A 251 -6.24 -4.92 -13.74
N ASN A 252 -7.06 -5.74 -13.06
CA ASN A 252 -7.10 -7.17 -13.42
C ASN A 252 -8.45 -7.87 -13.20
N GLU A 253 -9.56 -7.25 -13.62
CA GLU A 253 -10.84 -7.97 -13.81
C GLU A 253 -10.93 -8.70 -15.15
N THR A 254 -9.84 -8.75 -15.93
CA THR A 254 -9.79 -9.51 -17.18
C THR A 254 -8.54 -10.41 -17.22
N ALA A 255 -8.73 -11.65 -16.82
CA ALA A 255 -8.05 -12.81 -17.40
C ALA A 255 -9.10 -13.92 -17.53
#